data_AF-A0A9E5YSF2-F1
#
_entry.id   AF-A0A9E5YSF2-F1
#
_cell.length_a   1.000
_cell.length_b   1.000
_cell.length_c   1.000
_cell.angle_alpha   90.00
_cell.angle_beta   90.00
_cell.angle_gamma   90.00
#
_symmetry.space_group_name_H-M   'P 1'
#
loop_
_entity.id
_entity.type
_entity.pdbx_description
1 polymer ?
#
loop_
_entity_poly.entity_id
_entity_poly.type
_entity_poly.pdbx_seq_one_letter_code
_entity_poly.pdbx_strand_id
1 'polypeptide(L)' 'MAKNKFEVQIYYSGYCTYDIEANSETEAIELSRLKPINKNELLSNAENWKEADTAIELTDEKSKQ' A
#
# COMPACT_ATOMS: atom_id res chain seq x y z
N MET A 1 -8.91 20.07 0.51
CA MET A 1 -8.93 18.81 1.28
C MET A 1 -7.48 18.51 1.61
N ALA A 2 -7.15 18.30 2.89
CA ALA A 2 -5.80 17.90 3.27
C ALA A 2 -5.64 16.42 2.93
N LYS A 3 -4.53 16.06 2.29
CA LYS A 3 -4.19 14.65 2.04
C LYS A 3 -3.45 14.12 3.25
N ASN A 4 -3.78 12.92 3.68
CA ASN A 4 -3.07 12.20 4.72
C ASN A 4 -2.08 11.24 4.06
N LYS A 5 -0.98 10.95 4.76
CA LYS A 5 -0.01 9.96 4.31
C LYS A 5 -0.48 8.59 4.78
N PHE A 6 -0.53 7.63 3.87
CA PHE A 6 -0.88 6.24 4.13
C PHE A 6 0.30 5.33 3.77
N GLU A 7 0.55 4.34 4.61
CA GLU A 7 1.35 3.18 4.23
C GLU A 7 0.39 2.10 3.72
N VAL A 8 0.57 1.70 2.48
CA VAL A 8 -0.29 0.72 1.81
C VAL A 8 0.51 -0.52 1.51
N GLN A 9 0.03 -1.67 2.00
CA GLN A 9 0.62 -2.96 1.71
C GLN A 9 -0.26 -3.69 0.70
N ILE A 10 0.28 -3.90 -0.50
CA ILE A 10 -0.39 -4.58 -1.58
C ILE A 10 0.11 -6.03 -1.64
N TYR A 11 -0.80 -6.98 -1.43
CA TYR A 11 -0.45 -8.39 -1.29
C TYR A 11 -0.55 -9.15 -2.62
N TYR A 12 0.50 -9.95 -2.84
CA TYR A 12 0.63 -10.94 -3.90
C TYR A 12 1.14 -12.26 -3.26
N SER A 13 2.06 -12.99 -3.90
CA SER A 13 2.83 -14.07 -3.26
C SER A 13 3.77 -13.57 -2.13
N GLY A 14 3.85 -12.25 -1.93
CA GLY A 14 4.49 -11.53 -0.85
C GLY A 14 3.70 -10.24 -0.62
N TYR A 15 4.36 -9.13 -0.30
CA TYR A 15 3.71 -7.81 -0.29
C TYR A 15 4.66 -6.72 -0.75
N CYS A 16 4.09 -5.67 -1.34
CA CYS A 16 4.80 -4.44 -1.65
C CYS A 16 4.22 -3.30 -0.80
N THR A 17 5.10 -2.55 -0.13
CA THR A 17 4.71 -1.40 0.68
C THR A 17 4.87 -0.10 -0.12
N TYR A 18 3.85 0.76 -0.07
CA TYR A 18 3.82 2.05 -0.75
C TYR A 18 3.41 3.17 0.19
N ASP A 19 4.14 4.27 0.15
CA ASP A 19 3.73 5.51 0.78
C ASP A 19 2.87 6.32 -0.20
N ILE A 20 1.59 6.49 0.12
CA ILE A 20 0.63 7.23 -0.72
C ILE A 20 0.01 8.38 0.06
N GLU A 21 -0.07 9.55 -0.57
CA GLU A 21 -0.90 10.64 -0.08
C GLU A 21 -2.32 10.53 -0.66
N ALA A 22 -3.31 10.32 0.19
CA ALA A 22 -4.71 10.13 -0.20
C ALA A 22 -5.66 10.82 0.78
N ASN A 23 -6.94 10.92 0.43
CA ASN A 23 -7.98 11.42 1.34
C ASN A 23 -8.61 10.30 2.20
N SER A 24 -8.38 9.03 1.86
CA SER A 24 -8.97 7.86 2.53
C SER A 24 -8.15 6.60 2.24
N GLU A 25 -8.30 5.57 3.08
CA GLU A 25 -7.64 4.26 2.93
C GLU A 25 -7.95 3.60 1.59
N THR A 26 -9.23 3.61 1.17
CA THR A 26 -9.65 3.06 -0.13
C THR A 26 -8.94 3.75 -1.29
N GLU A 27 -8.88 5.08 -1.28
CA GLU A 27 -8.20 5.86 -2.30
C GLU A 27 -6.69 5.55 -2.31
N ALA A 28 -6.08 5.34 -1.15
CA ALA A 28 -4.68 4.96 -1.03
C ALA A 28 -4.38 3.58 -1.66
N ILE A 29 -5.26 2.60 -1.46
CA ILE A 29 -5.16 1.26 -2.07
C ILE A 29 -5.31 1.35 -3.59
N GLU A 30 -6.30 2.08 -4.08
CA GLU A 30 -6.52 2.26 -5.52
C GLU A 30 -5.32 2.93 -6.19
N LEU A 31 -4.78 4.01 -5.59
CA LEU A 31 -3.59 4.69 -6.09
C LEU A 31 -2.34 3.79 -6.05
N SER A 32 -2.21 2.94 -5.04
CA SER A 32 -1.10 1.98 -4.94
C SER A 32 -1.17 0.91 -6.04
N ARG A 33 -2.37 0.44 -6.38
CA ARG A 33 -2.59 -0.54 -7.46
C ARG A 33 -2.32 0.02 -8.86
N LEU A 34 -2.36 1.34 -9.03
CA LEU A 34 -1.97 2.01 -10.27
C LEU A 34 -0.45 2.16 -10.43
N LYS A 35 0.33 1.99 -9.36
CA LYS A 35 1.79 2.03 -9.44
C LYS A 35 2.33 0.78 -10.13
N PRO A 36 3.39 0.92 -10.95
CA PRO A 36 4.04 -0.23 -11.56
C PRO A 36 4.60 -1.12 -10.45
N ILE A 37 4.08 -2.34 -10.36
CA ILE A 37 4.60 -3.34 -9.43
C ILE A 37 6.00 -3.70 -9.90
N ASN A 38 6.98 -3.58 -9.02
CA ASN A 38 8.31 -4.09 -9.31
C ASN A 38 8.24 -5.62 -9.30
N LYS A 39 8.14 -6.21 -10.49
CA LYS A 39 8.05 -7.67 -10.65
C LYS A 39 9.25 -8.41 -10.05
N ASN A 40 10.38 -7.74 -9.84
CA ASN A 40 11.53 -8.32 -9.15
C ASN A 40 11.30 -8.53 -7.64
N GLU A 41 10.33 -7.81 -7.04
CA GLU A 41 9.92 -8.00 -5.64
C GLU A 41 8.93 -9.16 -5.48
N LEU A 42 8.44 -9.72 -6.58
CA LEU A 42 7.48 -10.82 -6.56
C LEU A 42 8.23 -12.14 -6.71
N LEU A 43 8.27 -12.90 -5.61
CA LEU A 43 8.98 -14.18 -5.51
C LEU A 43 8.43 -15.29 -6.44
N SER A 44 7.24 -15.12 -7.03
CA SER A 44 6.63 -16.09 -7.94
C SER A 44 5.50 -15.47 -8.77
N ASN A 45 4.70 -16.30 -9.46
CA ASN A 45 3.47 -15.86 -10.12
C ASN A 45 2.65 -15.00 -9.16
N ALA A 46 2.43 -13.76 -9.57
CA ALA A 46 1.79 -12.69 -8.80
C ALA A 46 0.30 -12.99 -8.57
N GLU A 47 -0.02 -14.02 -7.81
CA GLU A 47 -1.39 -14.33 -7.47
C GLU A 47 -1.91 -13.17 -6.62
N ASN A 48 -2.87 -12.46 -7.17
CA ASN A 48 -3.28 -11.17 -6.65
C ASN A 48 -4.24 -11.39 -5.48
N TRP A 49 -3.80 -11.04 -4.26
CA TRP A 49 -4.61 -11.20 -3.07
C TRP A 49 -5.17 -9.85 -2.59
N LYS A 50 -6.01 -9.23 -3.40
CA LYS A 50 -6.62 -7.91 -3.11
C LYS A 50 -7.33 -7.84 -1.76
N GLU A 51 -7.92 -8.96 -1.33
CA GLU A 51 -8.63 -9.05 -0.05
C GLU A 51 -7.71 -8.92 1.17
N ALA A 52 -6.40 -9.13 0.99
CA ALA A 52 -5.40 -8.93 2.03
C ALA A 52 -4.77 -7.52 1.98
N ASP A 53 -5.07 -6.69 0.97
CA ASP A 53 -4.55 -5.32 0.89
C ASP A 53 -4.92 -4.52 2.12
N THR A 54 -3.94 -3.84 2.70
CA THR A 54 -4.14 -2.97 3.85
C THR A 54 -3.62 -1.57 3.55
N ALA A 55 -4.28 -0.57 4.13
CA ALA A 55 -3.78 0.78 4.21
C ALA A 55 -3.86 1.22 5.65
N ILE A 56 -2.79 1.83 6.15
CA ILE A 56 -2.76 2.43 7.47
C ILE A 56 -2.42 3.91 7.32
N GLU A 57 -3.17 4.77 8.01
CA GLU A 57 -2.83 6.18 8.07
C GLU A 57 -1.56 6.36 8.92
N LEU A 58 -0.54 6.99 8.34
CA LEU A 58 0.66 7.41 9.04
C LEU A 58 0.36 8.76 9.70
N THR A 59 -0.36 8.72 10.82
CA THR A 59 -0.27 9.80 11.81
C THR A 59 1.15 9.77 12.39
N ASP A 60 1.77 10.94 12.53
CA ASP A 60 3.18 11.18 12.94
C ASP A 60 3.65 10.46 14.23
N GLU A 61 2.73 9.78 14.92
CA GLU A 61 2.92 9.11 16.21
C GLU A 61 3.67 7.76 16.14
N LYS A 62 3.93 7.19 14.95
CA LYS A 62 4.65 5.90 14.81
C LYS A 62 6.15 6.01 14.48
N SER A 63 6.79 7.14 14.72
CA SER A 63 8.27 7.26 14.62
C SER A 63 9.04 6.81 15.87
N LYS A 64 8.39 6.22 16.89
CA LYS A 64 9.07 5.76 18.11
C LYS A 64 8.51 4.42 18.62
N GLN A 65 9.11 3.32 18.19
CA GLN A 65 9.23 2.12 19.02
C GLN A 65 10.60 1.48 18.80
#